data_AF-A0A257Q8D6-F1
#
_entry.id   AF-A0A257Q8D6-F1
#
_cell.length_a   1.000
_cell.length_b   1.000
_cell.length_c   1.000
_cell.angle_alpha   90.00
_cell.angle_beta   90.00
_cell.angle_gamma   90.00
#
_symmetry.space_group_name_H-M   'P 1'
#
loop_
_entity.id
_entity.type
_entity.pdbx_description
1 polymer ?
#
loop_
_entity_poly.entity_id
_entity_poly.type
_entity_poly.pdbx_seq_one_letter_code
_entity_poly.pdbx_strand_id
1 'polypeptide(L)'
;MIGRYWVGCIAIVAGLWLGAPSAAQAGSLVDLGYPDGLTLNGPNAAKTVYFPLGANANGATLTLRFVASGALSPHSSLTVLANGVPLTTVLDSAAAGPVTLTIPPRFTKGQFLQLGFVADQSVDDQDVCYDNNNPAVWTEIDPATQVQPNYDGAQGVGAVWQSLGAPLTIAMPAKPMAGDIETALVLSTALVERGIAPFLGGAADNASIVINPAASSLSVIKSAQGAMQLQVPNAQAARALVAMAPALRVLPVSAATAALAPAPAPGDTAVSFGRLGLEPGVMSVTREADMALPLPFAAIPAGRHAHGLVLYGHGDAVPPGETEVVSVEVGGNVVWSEAFQGAISLDGQHVELPEKFIESGAPVNLHIVRINEDQRCGKFAPLKFSLQDNSALLLSPENAAPRRFAAFNVLAGGTVPVLTDLPPASLLPAVPLLAELLGAAHANPVAITMGGTGNAPQVPFILVSHQAGAVVSVAPLPQPTGSITLPLPNQDATGVLPEVGQFSVLQLVSSGVGASAVPGLWLSPGPAASLAQAALPGDGNVALYDGSSGPATFVTLLHDAVFTTQPTSLTDTLLRHWNAELLAVAWLLLTVLVVIIFVRRRSVK
;
A
#
# COMPACT_ATOMS: atom_id res chain seq x y z
N MET A 1 -43.95 8.99 -50.28
CA MET A 1 -44.84 8.44 -49.24
C MET A 1 -44.78 6.93 -49.33
N ILE A 2 -43.95 6.30 -48.49
CA ILE A 2 -43.88 4.87 -48.12
C ILE A 2 -42.63 4.78 -47.24
N GLY A 3 -42.74 4.19 -46.06
CA GLY A 3 -41.60 3.95 -45.17
C GLY A 3 -41.99 3.97 -43.69
N ARG A 4 -42.59 2.89 -43.19
CA ARG A 4 -42.58 2.58 -41.76
C ARG A 4 -42.03 1.17 -41.59
N TYR A 5 -40.80 1.12 -41.12
CA TYR A 5 -40.09 -0.07 -40.70
C TYR A 5 -40.54 -0.47 -39.28
N TRP A 6 -40.82 -1.77 -39.13
CA TRP A 6 -40.37 -2.66 -38.07
C TRP A 6 -40.43 -2.16 -36.61
N VAL A 7 -41.45 -2.65 -35.91
CA VAL A 7 -41.39 -2.89 -34.46
C VAL A 7 -40.87 -4.31 -34.28
N GLY A 8 -39.63 -4.44 -33.83
CA GLY A 8 -39.03 -5.70 -33.40
C GLY A 8 -38.50 -5.54 -31.98
N CYS A 9 -39.27 -6.00 -31.00
CA CYS A 9 -38.83 -6.18 -29.62
C CYS A 9 -37.71 -7.24 -29.59
N ILE A 10 -36.51 -6.85 -29.16
CA ILE A 10 -35.51 -7.78 -28.64
C ILE A 10 -35.40 -7.51 -27.15
N ALA A 11 -35.92 -8.46 -26.38
CA ALA A 11 -35.61 -8.63 -24.97
C ALA A 11 -34.31 -9.44 -24.82
N ILE A 12 -33.77 -9.42 -23.61
CA ILE A 12 -32.69 -10.24 -23.05
C ILE A 12 -31.29 -9.60 -23.16
N VAL A 13 -30.92 -8.83 -22.13
CA VAL A 13 -29.61 -8.97 -21.49
C VAL A 13 -29.85 -9.02 -19.98
N ALA A 14 -30.03 -10.24 -19.47
CA ALA A 14 -29.79 -10.56 -18.08
C ALA A 14 -28.26 -10.60 -17.90
N GLY A 15 -27.68 -9.48 -17.52
CA GLY A 15 -26.25 -9.36 -17.24
C GLY A 15 -25.94 -9.80 -15.82
N LEU A 16 -25.41 -11.02 -15.71
CA LEU A 16 -24.46 -11.51 -14.70
C LEU A 16 -24.28 -10.63 -13.46
N TRP A 17 -25.05 -10.94 -12.41
CA TRP A 17 -24.62 -10.65 -11.05
C TRP A 17 -23.47 -11.60 -10.72
N LEU A 18 -22.24 -11.11 -10.82
CA LEU A 18 -21.11 -11.70 -10.10
C LEU A 18 -21.47 -11.70 -8.62
N GLY A 19 -21.51 -12.89 -8.01
CA GLY A 19 -21.74 -13.02 -6.58
C GLY A 19 -20.73 -12.17 -5.83
N ALA A 20 -21.21 -11.16 -5.12
CA ALA A 20 -20.36 -10.40 -4.22
C ALA A 20 -19.79 -11.38 -3.18
N PRO A 21 -18.47 -11.34 -2.93
CA PRO A 21 -17.86 -12.18 -1.91
C PRO A 21 -18.57 -11.93 -0.58
N SER A 22 -19.04 -13.01 0.05
CA SER A 22 -19.53 -12.97 1.42
C SER A 22 -18.47 -12.32 2.30
N ALA A 23 -18.86 -11.33 3.13
CA ALA A 23 -17.98 -10.63 4.06
C ALA A 23 -17.11 -11.64 4.84
N ALA A 24 -15.84 -11.76 4.43
CA ALA A 24 -14.91 -12.71 5.03
C ALA A 24 -14.39 -12.10 6.34
N GLN A 25 -14.47 -12.87 7.41
CA GLN A 25 -13.68 -12.59 8.60
C GLN A 25 -12.21 -12.81 8.23
N ALA A 26 -11.30 -11.90 8.61
CA ALA A 26 -9.85 -12.07 8.49
C ALA A 26 -9.47 -13.41 9.12
N GLY A 27 -9.23 -14.36 8.24
CA GLY A 27 -8.99 -15.74 8.62
C GLY A 27 -7.94 -16.37 7.74
N SER A 28 -7.68 -15.85 6.54
CA SER A 28 -6.72 -16.42 5.59
C SER A 28 -5.35 -15.75 5.65
N LEU A 29 -4.33 -16.38 5.04
CA LEU A 29 -3.00 -15.78 4.91
C LEU A 29 -3.02 -14.52 4.03
N VAL A 30 -3.82 -14.49 2.97
CA VAL A 30 -3.99 -13.29 2.14
C VAL A 30 -4.57 -12.12 2.95
N ASP A 31 -5.51 -12.37 3.86
CA ASP A 31 -6.07 -11.35 4.76
C ASP A 31 -5.03 -10.77 5.72
N LEU A 32 -3.99 -11.55 6.04
CA LEU A 32 -2.92 -11.18 6.96
C LEU A 32 -1.74 -10.51 6.25
N GLY A 33 -1.87 -10.20 4.96
CA GLY A 33 -0.82 -9.55 4.16
C GLY A 33 0.19 -10.51 3.54
N TYR A 34 -0.15 -11.78 3.38
CA TYR A 34 0.65 -12.78 2.65
C TYR A 34 -0.05 -13.15 1.34
N PRO A 35 -0.08 -12.26 0.34
CA PRO A 35 -0.82 -12.46 -0.92
C PRO A 35 -0.31 -13.66 -1.73
N ASP A 36 0.98 -13.96 -1.61
CA ASP A 36 1.65 -15.10 -2.26
C ASP A 36 1.83 -16.29 -1.31
N GLY A 37 1.21 -16.25 -0.12
CA GLY A 37 1.35 -17.31 0.88
C GLY A 37 2.69 -17.27 1.63
N LEU A 38 3.17 -18.43 2.06
CA LEU A 38 4.44 -18.57 2.79
C LEU A 38 5.33 -19.61 2.12
N THR A 39 6.52 -19.23 1.70
CA THR A 39 7.52 -20.17 1.19
C THR A 39 8.50 -20.57 2.29
N LEU A 40 8.69 -21.87 2.47
CA LEU A 40 9.65 -22.51 3.36
C LEU A 40 10.73 -23.15 2.49
N ASN A 41 11.93 -22.56 2.47
CA ASN A 41 13.06 -23.02 1.67
C ASN A 41 14.15 -23.63 2.56
N GLY A 42 14.50 -24.87 2.29
CA GLY A 42 15.58 -25.59 2.95
C GLY A 42 15.14 -26.42 4.18
N PRO A 43 16.04 -27.28 4.68
CA PRO A 43 15.78 -28.17 5.81
C PRO A 43 15.53 -27.38 7.10
N ASN A 44 14.51 -27.75 7.86
CA ASN A 44 14.06 -27.08 9.08
C ASN A 44 13.59 -25.63 8.88
N ALA A 45 13.19 -25.26 7.66
CA ALA A 45 12.63 -23.95 7.38
C ALA A 45 11.36 -23.74 8.23
N ALA A 46 11.31 -22.62 8.94
CA ALA A 46 10.22 -22.30 9.85
C ALA A 46 9.68 -20.90 9.59
N LYS A 47 8.35 -20.76 9.58
CA LYS A 47 7.65 -19.47 9.58
C LYS A 47 6.56 -19.48 10.63
N THR A 48 6.30 -18.32 11.22
CA THR A 48 5.25 -18.15 12.24
C THR A 48 4.31 -17.04 11.78
N VAL A 49 3.01 -17.29 11.90
CA VAL A 49 1.94 -16.34 11.61
C VAL A 49 1.00 -16.23 12.80
N TYR A 50 0.45 -15.05 13.03
CA TYR A 50 -0.48 -14.77 14.13
C TYR A 50 -1.87 -14.51 13.56
N PHE A 51 -2.81 -15.41 13.85
CA PHE A 51 -4.21 -15.25 13.45
C PHE A 51 -4.98 -14.52 14.54
N PRO A 52 -5.73 -13.45 14.24
CA PRO A 52 -6.56 -12.77 15.22
C PRO A 52 -7.65 -13.71 15.73
N LEU A 53 -7.78 -13.79 17.05
CA LEU A 53 -8.88 -14.46 17.73
C LEU A 53 -9.79 -13.40 18.34
N GLY A 54 -11.09 -13.59 18.16
CA GLY A 54 -12.07 -12.78 18.88
C GLY A 54 -12.12 -13.18 20.36
N ALA A 55 -12.55 -12.25 21.22
CA ALA A 55 -12.86 -12.58 22.61
C ALA A 55 -13.86 -13.76 22.67
N ASN A 56 -13.59 -14.71 23.58
CA ASN A 56 -14.39 -15.92 23.79
C ASN A 56 -14.33 -16.98 22.67
N ALA A 57 -13.25 -17.01 21.87
CA ALA A 57 -13.01 -18.13 20.96
C ALA A 57 -12.89 -19.47 21.72
N ASN A 58 -13.75 -20.42 21.41
CA ASN A 58 -13.79 -21.77 22.00
C ASN A 58 -13.30 -22.81 20.98
N GLY A 59 -12.01 -22.75 20.68
CA GLY A 59 -11.38 -23.54 19.62
C GLY A 59 -11.42 -22.83 18.27
N ALA A 60 -10.79 -23.44 17.28
CA ALA A 60 -10.75 -22.95 15.91
C ALA A 60 -10.59 -24.12 14.93
N THR A 61 -10.84 -23.87 13.66
CA THR A 61 -10.59 -24.80 12.56
C THR A 61 -9.58 -24.19 11.61
N LEU A 62 -8.43 -24.83 11.43
CA LEU A 62 -7.43 -24.46 10.43
C LEU A 62 -7.66 -25.29 9.18
N THR A 63 -7.88 -24.63 8.05
CA THR A 63 -7.86 -25.25 6.71
C THR A 63 -6.51 -24.93 6.09
N LEU A 64 -5.58 -25.86 6.16
CA LEU A 64 -4.23 -25.76 5.62
C LEU A 64 -4.23 -26.19 4.15
N ARG A 65 -3.67 -25.35 3.29
CA ARG A 65 -3.39 -25.67 1.88
C ARG A 65 -1.92 -25.40 1.64
N PHE A 66 -1.23 -26.38 1.06
CA PHE A 66 0.19 -26.24 0.79
C PHE A 66 0.57 -27.13 -0.39
N VAL A 67 1.63 -26.73 -1.08
CA VAL A 67 2.26 -27.46 -2.18
C VAL A 67 3.74 -27.61 -1.86
N ALA A 68 4.35 -28.69 -2.34
CA ALA A 68 5.75 -28.97 -2.06
C ALA A 68 6.46 -29.32 -3.37
N SER A 69 7.77 -29.06 -3.42
CA SER A 69 8.56 -29.35 -4.61
C SER A 69 8.59 -30.84 -4.94
N GLY A 70 8.53 -31.17 -6.22
CA GLY A 70 8.70 -32.53 -6.72
C GLY A 70 10.11 -33.11 -6.51
N ALA A 71 11.07 -32.30 -6.09
CA ALA A 71 12.41 -32.76 -5.72
C ALA A 71 12.46 -33.39 -4.30
N LEU A 72 11.45 -33.13 -3.46
CA LEU A 72 11.44 -33.61 -2.09
C LEU A 72 11.22 -35.13 -2.01
N SER A 73 11.91 -35.77 -1.08
CA SER A 73 11.72 -37.18 -0.77
C SER A 73 10.34 -37.41 -0.12
N PRO A 74 9.78 -38.63 -0.20
CA PRO A 74 8.53 -38.99 0.47
C PRO A 74 8.55 -38.87 1.99
N HIS A 75 9.73 -38.68 2.61
CA HIS A 75 9.90 -38.51 4.05
C HIS A 75 9.81 -37.05 4.50
N SER A 76 9.73 -36.10 3.56
CA SER A 76 9.59 -34.68 3.88
C SER A 76 8.21 -34.38 4.48
N SER A 77 8.17 -33.44 5.42
CA SER A 77 6.97 -33.16 6.20
C SER A 77 6.84 -31.71 6.65
N LEU A 78 5.60 -31.29 6.84
CA LEU A 78 5.22 -29.99 7.40
C LEU A 78 4.59 -30.19 8.78
N THR A 79 5.26 -29.71 9.82
CA THR A 79 4.75 -29.69 11.19
C THR A 79 4.06 -28.35 11.47
N VAL A 80 2.81 -28.42 11.94
CA VAL A 80 2.03 -27.27 12.38
C VAL A 80 2.07 -27.19 13.90
N LEU A 81 2.44 -26.02 14.43
CA LEU A 81 2.49 -25.72 15.85
C LEU A 81 1.44 -24.67 16.19
N ALA A 82 0.72 -24.84 17.32
CA ALA A 82 -0.10 -23.79 17.90
C ALA A 82 0.49 -23.31 19.22
N ASN A 83 0.80 -22.02 19.32
CA ASN A 83 1.47 -21.39 20.45
C ASN A 83 2.75 -22.16 20.86
N GLY A 84 3.55 -22.56 19.86
CA GLY A 84 4.79 -23.32 20.04
C GLY A 84 4.61 -24.81 20.36
N VAL A 85 3.38 -25.32 20.47
CA VAL A 85 3.12 -26.75 20.72
C VAL A 85 2.73 -27.44 19.42
N PRO A 86 3.39 -28.55 19.03
CA PRO A 86 3.01 -29.31 17.84
C PRO A 86 1.55 -29.78 17.91
N LEU A 87 0.76 -29.42 16.89
CA LEU A 87 -0.60 -29.90 16.70
C LEU A 87 -0.61 -31.19 15.87
N THR A 88 0.11 -31.17 14.75
CA THR A 88 0.18 -32.28 13.80
C THR A 88 1.40 -32.15 12.90
N THR A 89 1.77 -33.26 12.27
CA THR A 89 2.78 -33.31 11.20
C THR A 89 2.12 -33.94 9.99
N VAL A 90 2.16 -33.23 8.87
CA VAL A 90 1.57 -33.64 7.60
C VAL A 90 2.71 -33.99 6.66
N LEU A 91 2.66 -35.15 6.01
CA LEU A 91 3.65 -35.49 4.99
C LEU A 91 3.45 -34.63 3.75
N ASP A 92 4.53 -34.25 3.08
CA ASP A 92 4.45 -33.39 1.88
C ASP A 92 3.71 -34.08 0.72
N SER A 93 3.64 -35.41 0.73
CA SER A 93 2.79 -36.19 -0.19
C SER A 93 1.28 -35.92 -0.06
N ALA A 94 0.84 -35.34 1.06
CA ALA A 94 -0.56 -34.95 1.28
C ALA A 94 -0.90 -33.56 0.70
N ALA A 95 0.07 -32.86 0.08
CA ALA A 95 -0.09 -31.55 -0.56
C ALA A 95 -1.16 -31.50 -1.68
N ALA A 96 -1.69 -32.65 -2.12
CA ALA A 96 -2.67 -32.70 -3.20
C ALA A 96 -4.06 -32.10 -2.83
N GLY A 97 -4.33 -31.76 -1.56
CA GLY A 97 -5.61 -31.19 -1.16
C GLY A 97 -5.60 -30.47 0.20
N PRO A 98 -6.69 -29.75 0.53
CA PRO A 98 -6.79 -29.02 1.80
C PRO A 98 -6.86 -29.98 2.99
N VAL A 99 -6.05 -29.70 4.01
CA VAL A 99 -6.00 -30.44 5.28
C VAL A 99 -6.72 -29.63 6.35
N THR A 100 -7.80 -30.19 6.92
CA THR A 100 -8.55 -29.53 7.99
C THR A 100 -8.10 -30.02 9.36
N LEU A 101 -7.68 -29.09 10.22
CA LEU A 101 -7.15 -29.34 11.55
C LEU A 101 -8.03 -28.63 12.59
N THR A 102 -8.48 -29.39 13.58
CA THR A 102 -9.20 -28.81 14.72
C THR A 102 -8.21 -28.33 15.77
N ILE A 103 -8.32 -27.05 16.16
CA ILE A 103 -7.49 -26.41 17.17
C ILE A 103 -8.26 -26.42 18.49
N PRO A 104 -7.76 -27.14 19.51
CA PRO A 104 -8.44 -27.23 20.80
C PRO A 104 -8.58 -25.87 21.51
N PRO A 105 -9.67 -25.65 22.30
CA PRO A 105 -9.91 -24.40 23.01
C PRO A 105 -8.79 -23.92 23.95
N ARG A 106 -7.93 -24.84 24.42
CA ARG A 106 -6.78 -24.49 25.26
C ARG A 106 -5.79 -23.56 24.56
N PHE A 107 -5.74 -23.57 23.22
CA PHE A 107 -4.86 -22.72 22.42
C PHE A 107 -5.52 -21.41 21.99
N THR A 108 -6.83 -21.25 22.18
CA THR A 108 -7.60 -20.08 21.72
C THR A 108 -8.02 -19.13 22.84
N LYS A 109 -7.38 -19.21 24.02
CA LYS A 109 -7.70 -18.35 25.16
C LYS A 109 -7.13 -16.93 25.07
N GLY A 110 -6.32 -16.63 24.05
CA GLY A 110 -5.71 -15.33 23.80
C GLY A 110 -6.47 -14.51 22.75
N GLN A 111 -5.98 -13.28 22.52
CA GLN A 111 -6.43 -12.42 21.41
C GLN A 111 -5.89 -12.85 20.05
N PHE A 112 -4.86 -13.70 20.02
CA PHE A 112 -4.25 -14.23 18.82
C PHE A 112 -3.93 -15.71 19.01
N LEU A 113 -3.95 -16.44 17.91
CA LEU A 113 -3.43 -17.79 17.79
C LEU A 113 -2.12 -17.71 17.02
N GLN A 114 -1.01 -18.07 17.67
CA GLN A 114 0.27 -18.22 16.99
C GLN A 114 0.30 -19.57 16.29
N LEU A 115 0.42 -19.57 14.96
CA LEU A 115 0.65 -20.77 14.16
C LEU A 115 2.08 -20.78 13.63
N GLY A 116 2.85 -21.80 14.00
CA GLY A 116 4.17 -22.09 13.45
C GLY A 116 4.08 -23.17 12.39
N PHE A 117 4.79 -23.01 11.29
CA PHE A 117 4.94 -23.98 10.22
C PHE A 117 6.41 -24.33 10.10
N VAL A 118 6.76 -25.59 10.32
CA VAL A 118 8.14 -26.09 10.28
C VAL A 118 8.22 -27.19 9.25
N ALA A 119 8.97 -26.96 8.18
CA ALA A 119 9.21 -27.93 7.12
C ALA A 119 10.50 -28.70 7.40
N ASP A 120 10.40 -30.03 7.45
CA ASP A 120 11.53 -30.94 7.41
C ASP A 120 11.65 -31.48 5.99
N GLN A 121 12.60 -30.93 5.23
CA GLN A 121 12.76 -31.15 3.80
C GLN A 121 14.01 -32.00 3.55
N SER A 122 13.83 -33.11 2.85
CA SER A 122 14.91 -34.01 2.46
C SER A 122 14.83 -34.31 0.96
N VAL A 123 15.98 -34.55 0.33
CA VAL A 123 16.11 -34.91 -1.10
C VAL A 123 16.70 -36.31 -1.16
N ASP A 124 16.19 -37.17 -2.04
CA ASP A 124 16.51 -38.62 -2.02
C ASP A 124 17.82 -38.99 -2.76
N ASP A 125 18.71 -38.03 -3.00
CA ASP A 125 19.88 -38.23 -3.87
C ASP A 125 21.20 -38.07 -3.10
N GLN A 126 22.04 -39.11 -3.13
CA GLN A 126 23.32 -39.15 -2.40
C GLN A 126 24.40 -38.22 -2.98
N ASP A 127 24.16 -37.65 -4.18
CA ASP A 127 25.11 -36.81 -4.91
C ASP A 127 24.80 -35.31 -4.88
N VAL A 128 23.65 -34.89 -4.32
CA VAL A 128 23.33 -33.47 -4.16
C VAL A 128 23.87 -33.00 -2.81
N CYS A 129 25.00 -32.30 -2.84
CA CYS A 129 25.48 -31.55 -1.69
C CYS A 129 24.35 -30.63 -1.19
N TYR A 130 24.04 -30.71 0.11
CA TYR A 130 23.02 -29.90 0.78
C TYR A 130 23.30 -28.41 0.58
N ASP A 131 22.79 -27.85 -0.51
CA ASP A 131 22.69 -26.43 -0.73
C ASP A 131 21.34 -25.98 -0.16
N ASN A 132 21.37 -25.32 0.99
CA ASN A 132 20.17 -24.72 1.59
C ASN A 132 19.54 -23.66 0.67
N ASN A 133 20.27 -23.20 -0.36
CA ASN A 133 19.78 -22.29 -1.39
C ASN A 133 19.38 -23.00 -2.68
N ASN A 134 19.25 -24.33 -2.70
CA ASN A 134 18.71 -25.02 -3.86
C ASN A 134 17.26 -24.54 -4.08
N PRO A 135 16.97 -23.74 -5.13
CA PRO A 135 15.64 -23.18 -5.35
C PRO A 135 14.63 -24.26 -5.73
N ALA A 136 15.07 -25.51 -5.91
CA ALA A 136 14.22 -26.66 -6.12
C ALA A 136 13.78 -27.34 -4.81
N VAL A 137 14.22 -26.92 -3.61
CA VAL A 137 13.85 -27.55 -2.32
C VAL A 137 13.01 -26.59 -1.51
N TRP A 138 11.69 -26.72 -1.62
CA TRP A 138 10.74 -25.79 -1.01
C TRP A 138 9.39 -26.43 -0.71
N THR A 139 8.68 -25.83 0.26
CA THR A 139 7.28 -26.09 0.61
C THR A 139 6.57 -24.74 0.70
N GLU A 140 5.51 -24.55 -0.06
CA GLU A 140 4.75 -23.31 -0.13
C GLU A 140 3.37 -23.51 0.49
N ILE A 141 3.01 -22.66 1.44
CA ILE A 141 1.70 -22.63 2.07
C ILE A 141 0.85 -21.62 1.31
N ASP A 142 -0.24 -22.10 0.74
CA ASP A 142 -1.13 -21.34 -0.13
C ASP A 142 -1.78 -20.16 0.62
N PRO A 143 -1.90 -18.97 0.00
CA PRO A 143 -2.51 -17.78 0.60
C PRO A 143 -3.96 -17.97 1.08
N ALA A 144 -4.68 -18.97 0.55
CA ALA A 144 -6.03 -19.35 0.97
C ALA A 144 -6.06 -20.22 2.24
N THR A 145 -4.91 -20.57 2.82
CA THR A 145 -4.83 -21.22 4.14
C THR A 145 -5.50 -20.32 5.18
N GLN A 146 -6.47 -20.86 5.92
CA GLN A 146 -7.33 -20.06 6.79
C GLN A 146 -7.63 -20.67 8.16
N VAL A 147 -7.78 -19.82 9.17
CA VAL A 147 -8.25 -20.15 10.52
C VAL A 147 -9.64 -19.55 10.72
N GLN A 148 -10.57 -20.41 11.09
CA GLN A 148 -11.92 -20.02 11.48
C GLN A 148 -12.11 -20.26 12.98
N PRO A 149 -12.18 -19.22 13.84
CA PRO A 149 -12.42 -19.39 15.26
C PRO A 149 -13.88 -19.81 15.50
N ASN A 150 -14.08 -20.70 16.48
CA ASN A 150 -15.40 -21.11 16.93
C ASN A 150 -15.84 -20.21 18.09
N TYR A 151 -17.06 -19.69 18.08
CA TYR A 151 -17.57 -18.81 19.13
C TYR A 151 -18.89 -19.32 19.70
N ASP A 152 -18.93 -19.47 21.02
CA ASP A 152 -20.15 -19.80 21.76
C ASP A 152 -20.70 -18.53 22.45
N GLY A 153 -21.31 -17.60 21.69
CA GLY A 153 -21.96 -16.41 22.27
C GLY A 153 -21.99 -15.15 21.39
N ALA A 154 -22.50 -14.05 21.95
CA ALA A 154 -22.46 -12.72 21.32
C ALA A 154 -21.02 -12.19 21.31
N GLN A 155 -20.51 -11.86 20.12
CA GLN A 155 -19.18 -11.28 19.96
C GLN A 155 -19.19 -9.80 20.40
N GLY A 156 -18.19 -9.41 21.19
CA GLY A 156 -17.96 -8.00 21.52
C GLY A 156 -17.47 -7.21 20.31
N VAL A 157 -17.65 -5.87 20.35
CA VAL A 157 -17.21 -4.97 19.28
C VAL A 157 -15.73 -5.15 18.92
N GLY A 158 -14.86 -5.22 19.92
CA GLY A 158 -13.42 -5.40 19.69
C GLY A 158 -13.10 -6.72 18.96
N ALA A 159 -13.84 -7.78 19.25
CA ALA A 159 -13.66 -9.07 18.58
C ALA A 159 -14.05 -8.99 17.10
N VAL A 160 -15.20 -8.38 16.79
CA VAL A 160 -15.64 -8.18 15.41
C VAL A 160 -14.65 -7.31 14.65
N TRP A 161 -14.21 -6.19 15.25
CA TRP A 161 -13.21 -5.31 14.65
C TRP A 161 -11.91 -6.02 14.29
N GLN A 162 -11.34 -6.82 15.20
CA GLN A 162 -10.11 -7.57 14.90
C GLN A 162 -10.34 -8.67 13.85
N SER A 163 -11.53 -9.26 13.79
CA SER A 163 -11.88 -10.25 12.78
C SER A 163 -12.20 -9.68 11.40
N LEU A 164 -12.17 -8.36 11.18
CA LEU A 164 -12.38 -7.79 9.85
C LEU A 164 -11.21 -8.13 8.91
N GLY A 165 -11.49 -8.66 7.72
CA GLY A 165 -10.52 -9.01 6.66
C GLY A 165 -10.95 -8.53 5.28
N ALA A 166 -10.14 -8.82 4.26
CA ALA A 166 -10.42 -8.41 2.88
C ALA A 166 -11.22 -9.51 2.14
N PRO A 167 -12.14 -9.17 1.23
CA PRO A 167 -12.64 -7.84 0.90
C PRO A 167 -13.60 -7.31 1.97
N LEU A 168 -13.48 -6.02 2.29
CA LEU A 168 -14.30 -5.37 3.32
C LEU A 168 -15.16 -4.26 2.70
N THR A 169 -16.43 -4.19 3.10
CA THR A 169 -17.35 -3.13 2.70
C THR A 169 -17.82 -2.31 3.90
N ILE A 170 -17.81 -0.98 3.75
CA ILE A 170 -18.39 -0.02 4.71
C ILE A 170 -19.63 0.60 4.05
N ALA A 171 -20.80 0.28 4.58
CA ALA A 171 -22.06 0.88 4.13
C ALA A 171 -22.20 2.31 4.67
N MET A 172 -22.53 3.21 3.76
CA MET A 172 -22.80 4.62 4.03
C MET A 172 -24.31 4.90 4.10
N PRO A 173 -24.75 5.92 4.85
CA PRO A 173 -26.11 6.43 4.74
C PRO A 173 -26.42 6.90 3.31
N ALA A 174 -27.68 6.77 2.87
CA ALA A 174 -28.11 7.17 1.52
C ALA A 174 -27.88 8.65 1.20
N LYS A 175 -27.82 9.50 2.24
CA LYS A 175 -27.47 10.92 2.15
C LYS A 175 -26.38 11.20 3.19
N PRO A 176 -25.10 10.96 2.88
CA PRO A 176 -24.04 11.12 3.85
C PRO A 176 -23.86 12.60 4.20
N MET A 177 -23.69 12.88 5.49
CA MET A 177 -23.29 14.17 6.02
C MET A 177 -21.78 14.22 6.23
N ALA A 178 -21.21 15.40 6.51
CA ALA A 178 -19.78 15.54 6.76
C ALA A 178 -19.28 14.61 7.90
N GLY A 179 -20.07 14.45 8.95
CA GLY A 179 -19.75 13.54 10.05
C GLY A 179 -19.72 12.07 9.63
N ASP A 180 -20.52 11.65 8.65
CA ASP A 180 -20.50 10.28 8.12
C ASP A 180 -19.23 10.05 7.28
N ILE A 181 -18.82 11.03 6.47
CA ILE A 181 -17.56 10.99 5.71
C ILE A 181 -16.35 10.96 6.66
N GLU A 182 -16.37 11.75 7.73
CA GLU A 182 -15.33 11.72 8.76
C GLU A 182 -15.26 10.37 9.47
N THR A 183 -16.41 9.78 9.78
CA THR A 183 -16.51 8.42 10.36
C THR A 183 -15.90 7.39 9.42
N ALA A 184 -16.27 7.45 8.13
CA ALA A 184 -15.73 6.57 7.10
C ALA A 184 -14.21 6.73 6.95
N LEU A 185 -13.71 7.97 6.92
CA LEU A 185 -12.28 8.24 6.81
C LEU A 185 -11.49 7.67 8.00
N VAL A 186 -11.95 7.90 9.24
CA VAL A 186 -11.30 7.34 10.44
C VAL A 186 -11.23 5.82 10.39
N LEU A 187 -12.34 5.16 10.02
CA LEU A 187 -12.39 3.70 9.93
C LEU A 187 -11.50 3.19 8.80
N SER A 188 -11.55 3.83 7.64
CA SER A 188 -10.76 3.42 6.47
C SER A 188 -9.27 3.57 6.72
N THR A 189 -8.81 4.69 7.29
CA THR A 189 -7.41 4.88 7.68
C THR A 189 -6.93 3.75 8.59
N ALA A 190 -7.72 3.45 9.65
CA ALA A 190 -7.39 2.39 10.59
C ALA A 190 -7.49 0.98 10.02
N LEU A 191 -8.13 0.77 8.88
CA LEU A 191 -8.17 -0.51 8.17
C LEU A 191 -6.99 -0.63 7.19
N VAL A 192 -6.64 0.45 6.51
CA VAL A 192 -5.47 0.52 5.63
C VAL A 192 -4.18 0.30 6.42
N GLU A 193 -4.06 0.86 7.63
CA GLU A 193 -2.94 0.55 8.55
C GLU A 193 -2.82 -0.94 8.91
N ARG A 194 -3.86 -1.74 8.63
CA ARG A 194 -3.89 -3.19 8.82
C ARG A 194 -3.69 -3.96 7.52
N GLY A 195 -3.42 -3.28 6.41
CA GLY A 195 -3.35 -3.86 5.07
C GLY A 195 -4.71 -4.19 4.46
N ILE A 196 -5.81 -3.66 4.99
CA ILE A 196 -7.17 -3.93 4.50
C ILE A 196 -7.66 -2.71 3.73
N ALA A 197 -7.84 -2.83 2.41
CA ALA A 197 -8.43 -1.79 1.57
C ALA A 197 -9.97 -1.87 1.63
N PRO A 198 -10.68 -0.90 2.24
CA PRO A 198 -12.13 -0.94 2.35
C PRO A 198 -12.82 -0.40 1.09
N PHE A 199 -13.89 -1.06 0.68
CA PHE A 199 -14.83 -0.53 -0.29
C PHE A 199 -15.92 0.30 0.41
N LEU A 200 -16.11 1.55 -0.01
CA LEU A 200 -17.14 2.44 0.52
C LEU A 200 -18.39 2.36 -0.35
N GLY A 201 -19.49 1.87 0.21
CA GLY A 201 -20.76 1.72 -0.49
C GLY A 201 -21.48 0.42 -0.17
N GLY A 202 -22.37 0.01 -1.07
CA GLY A 202 -23.16 -1.21 -0.90
C GLY A 202 -24.38 -1.06 0.00
N ALA A 203 -25.24 -2.08 0.00
CA ALA A 203 -26.38 -2.17 0.89
C ALA A 203 -25.92 -2.55 2.31
N ALA A 204 -26.59 -1.99 3.33
CA ALA A 204 -26.29 -2.28 4.73
C ALA A 204 -26.27 -3.78 5.03
N ASP A 205 -27.11 -4.58 4.38
CA ASP A 205 -27.21 -6.03 4.60
C ASP A 205 -25.97 -6.83 4.18
N ASN A 206 -25.13 -6.28 3.29
CA ASN A 206 -23.95 -6.95 2.75
C ASN A 206 -22.63 -6.37 3.28
N ALA A 207 -22.68 -5.31 4.09
CA ALA A 207 -21.48 -4.63 4.57
C ALA A 207 -20.92 -5.26 5.86
N SER A 208 -19.61 -5.20 6.05
CA SER A 208 -18.96 -5.62 7.30
C SER A 208 -19.07 -4.53 8.37
N ILE A 209 -19.09 -3.27 7.95
CA ILE A 209 -19.30 -2.10 8.79
C ILE A 209 -20.48 -1.30 8.26
N VAL A 210 -21.36 -0.83 9.13
CA VAL A 210 -22.49 0.05 8.80
C VAL A 210 -22.35 1.35 9.59
N ILE A 211 -22.20 2.46 8.88
CA ILE A 211 -22.26 3.80 9.49
C ILE A 211 -23.74 4.17 9.61
N ASN A 212 -24.23 4.25 10.85
CA ASN A 212 -25.62 4.57 11.14
C ASN A 212 -25.72 5.70 12.18
N PRO A 213 -25.91 6.95 11.75
CA PRO A 213 -25.99 8.10 12.66
C PRO A 213 -27.22 8.08 13.59
N ALA A 214 -28.21 7.23 13.33
CA ALA A 214 -29.35 7.04 14.23
C ALA A 214 -29.04 6.10 15.41
N ALA A 215 -27.92 5.36 15.38
CA ALA A 215 -27.51 4.53 16.49
C ALA A 215 -26.95 5.39 17.63
N SER A 216 -27.24 5.01 18.89
CA SER A 216 -26.78 5.73 20.07
C SER A 216 -25.36 5.35 20.52
N SER A 217 -24.87 4.18 20.10
CA SER A 217 -23.58 3.64 20.53
C SER A 217 -23.00 2.67 19.49
N LEU A 218 -21.69 2.48 19.58
CA LEU A 218 -20.97 1.43 18.87
C LEU A 218 -21.52 0.05 19.28
N SER A 219 -21.91 -0.78 18.32
CA SER A 219 -22.51 -2.08 18.60
C SER A 219 -22.25 -3.11 17.51
N VAL A 220 -22.57 -4.38 17.80
CA VAL A 220 -22.51 -5.47 16.84
C VAL A 220 -23.93 -5.91 16.53
N ILE A 221 -24.29 -5.91 15.26
CA ILE A 221 -25.59 -6.36 14.77
C ILE A 221 -25.41 -7.59 13.88
N LYS A 222 -26.47 -8.39 13.72
CA LYS A 222 -26.49 -9.46 12.71
C LYS A 222 -27.16 -8.93 11.45
N SER A 223 -26.53 -9.12 10.31
CA SER A 223 -27.14 -8.84 9.01
C SER A 223 -28.32 -9.78 8.76
N ALA A 224 -29.16 -9.45 7.76
CA ALA A 224 -30.22 -10.34 7.30
C ALA A 224 -29.70 -11.74 6.87
N GLN A 225 -28.42 -11.85 6.53
CA GLN A 225 -27.74 -13.09 6.12
C GLN A 225 -27.04 -13.79 7.30
N GLY A 226 -27.17 -13.27 8.52
CA GLY A 226 -26.59 -13.85 9.73
C GLY A 226 -25.13 -13.51 9.98
N ALA A 227 -24.49 -12.70 9.12
CA ALA A 227 -23.12 -12.21 9.31
C ALA A 227 -23.09 -11.14 10.41
N MET A 228 -22.02 -11.13 11.21
CA MET A 228 -21.83 -10.12 12.25
C MET A 228 -21.30 -8.83 11.60
N GLN A 229 -21.99 -7.71 11.84
CA GLN A 229 -21.64 -6.40 11.32
C GLN A 229 -21.35 -5.44 12.45
N LEU A 230 -20.37 -4.58 12.24
CA LEU A 230 -20.07 -3.51 13.17
C LEU A 230 -20.90 -2.27 12.83
N GLN A 231 -21.72 -1.83 13.77
CA GLN A 231 -22.51 -0.61 13.63
C GLN A 231 -21.81 0.55 14.33
N VAL A 232 -21.43 1.58 13.56
CA VAL A 232 -20.69 2.74 14.04
C VAL A 232 -21.56 4.00 13.92
N PRO A 233 -21.83 4.73 15.02
CA PRO A 233 -22.76 5.85 14.98
C PRO A 233 -22.14 7.16 14.49
N ASN A 234 -20.87 7.42 14.80
CA ASN A 234 -20.22 8.70 14.50
C ASN A 234 -18.68 8.61 14.60
N ALA A 235 -18.01 9.70 14.22
CA ALA A 235 -16.55 9.77 14.18
C ALA A 235 -15.90 9.63 15.56
N GLN A 236 -16.57 10.10 16.63
CA GLN A 236 -16.07 9.92 18.00
C GLN A 236 -16.07 8.44 18.40
N ALA A 237 -17.11 7.70 18.07
CA ALA A 237 -17.18 6.26 18.30
C ALA A 237 -16.17 5.49 17.44
N ALA A 238 -15.95 5.91 16.18
CA ALA A 238 -14.89 5.36 15.34
C ALA A 238 -13.49 5.59 15.95
N ARG A 239 -13.18 6.81 16.39
CA ARG A 239 -11.91 7.11 17.08
C ARG A 239 -11.75 6.32 18.37
N ALA A 240 -12.81 6.18 19.17
CA ALA A 240 -12.76 5.38 20.39
C ALA A 240 -12.47 3.91 20.07
N LEU A 241 -13.12 3.35 19.04
CA LEU A 241 -12.84 2.00 18.56
C LEU A 241 -11.38 1.83 18.13
N VAL A 242 -10.86 2.76 17.33
CA VAL A 242 -9.48 2.72 16.82
C VAL A 242 -8.48 2.90 17.95
N ALA A 243 -8.70 3.86 18.87
CA ALA A 243 -7.81 4.09 20.01
C ALA A 243 -7.80 2.90 21.00
N MET A 244 -8.89 2.16 21.10
CA MET A 244 -8.94 0.92 21.89
C MET A 244 -8.33 -0.27 21.14
N ALA A 245 -8.14 -0.20 19.82
CA ALA A 245 -7.63 -1.32 19.03
C ALA A 245 -6.17 -1.70 19.34
N PRO A 246 -5.23 -0.76 19.60
CA PRO A 246 -3.87 -1.08 20.08
C PRO A 246 -3.87 -1.77 21.46
N ALA A 247 -4.75 -1.38 22.38
CA ALA A 247 -4.90 -2.08 23.67
C ALA A 247 -5.49 -3.50 23.51
N LEU A 248 -6.00 -3.80 22.31
CA LEU A 248 -6.54 -5.10 21.88
C LEU A 248 -5.63 -5.79 20.84
N ARG A 249 -4.43 -5.25 20.60
CA ARG A 249 -3.38 -5.82 19.76
C ARG A 249 -2.16 -6.07 20.63
N VAL A 250 -1.74 -7.33 20.76
CA VAL A 250 -0.31 -7.58 20.98
C VAL A 250 0.30 -7.47 19.60
N LEU A 251 1.02 -6.38 19.38
CA LEU A 251 1.80 -6.14 18.18
C LEU A 251 2.69 -7.36 17.87
N PRO A 252 2.95 -7.71 16.59
CA PRO A 252 4.12 -8.54 16.30
C PRO A 252 5.31 -7.87 16.99
N VAL A 253 6.19 -8.67 17.59
CA VAL A 253 7.27 -8.15 18.47
C VAL A 253 8.11 -7.08 17.73
N SER A 254 8.15 -7.14 16.39
CA SER A 254 8.77 -6.18 15.49
C SER A 254 8.00 -4.86 15.21
N ALA A 255 6.70 -4.76 15.48
CA ALA A 255 5.96 -3.49 15.38
C ALA A 255 5.69 -2.86 16.76
N ALA A 256 5.78 -3.66 17.83
CA ALA A 256 5.43 -3.25 19.19
C ALA A 256 6.33 -2.17 19.77
N THR A 257 7.59 -2.24 19.40
CA THR A 257 8.64 -1.34 19.84
C THR A 257 8.55 0.02 19.15
N ALA A 258 8.01 0.11 17.92
CA ALA A 258 7.78 1.40 17.24
C ALA A 258 6.68 2.23 17.93
N ALA A 259 5.61 1.58 18.40
CA ALA A 259 4.46 2.23 19.02
C ALA A 259 4.68 2.66 20.48
N LEU A 260 5.70 2.11 21.16
CA LEU A 260 6.07 2.44 22.54
C LEU A 260 7.30 3.34 22.64
N ALA A 261 8.02 3.55 21.53
CA ALA A 261 9.08 4.53 21.51
C ALA A 261 8.48 5.95 21.56
N PRO A 262 8.90 6.82 22.49
CA PRO A 262 8.48 8.21 22.44
C PRO A 262 8.89 8.80 21.09
N ALA A 263 7.95 9.46 20.42
CA ALA A 263 8.21 10.18 19.19
C ALA A 263 9.48 11.05 19.36
N PRO A 264 10.40 11.06 18.38
CA PRO A 264 11.61 11.86 18.45
C PRO A 264 11.28 13.32 18.77
N ALA A 265 12.01 13.89 19.72
CA ALA A 265 11.73 15.24 20.18
C ALA A 265 12.02 16.25 19.06
N PRO A 266 11.33 17.40 19.00
CA PRO A 266 11.68 18.48 18.08
C PRO A 266 13.08 18.99 18.42
N GLY A 267 14.11 18.49 17.74
CA GLY A 267 15.52 18.78 18.05
C GLY A 267 16.47 17.59 17.86
N ASP A 268 15.94 16.37 17.81
CA ASP A 268 16.77 15.19 17.56
C ASP A 268 17.43 15.30 16.16
N THR A 269 18.74 15.08 16.10
CA THR A 269 19.54 15.03 14.86
C THR A 269 19.70 13.60 14.35
N ALA A 270 19.29 12.61 15.15
CA ALA A 270 19.32 11.20 14.80
C ALA A 270 18.18 10.44 15.51
N VAL A 271 17.66 9.40 14.86
CA VAL A 271 16.67 8.49 15.45
C VAL A 271 17.23 7.07 15.38
N SER A 272 17.41 6.42 16.53
CA SER A 272 17.96 5.07 16.57
C SER A 272 16.95 4.04 16.05
N PHE A 273 17.45 2.95 15.48
CA PHE A 273 16.67 1.85 14.93
C PHE A 273 15.79 1.20 16.00
N GLY A 274 16.30 1.04 17.22
CA GLY A 274 15.48 0.60 18.35
C GLY A 274 14.31 1.53 18.67
N ARG A 275 14.45 2.86 18.46
CA ARG A 275 13.33 3.82 18.60
C ARG A 275 12.38 3.80 17.41
N LEU A 276 12.88 3.45 16.23
CA LEU A 276 12.04 3.21 15.04
C LEU A 276 11.27 1.88 15.15
N GLY A 277 11.47 1.12 16.22
CA GLY A 277 10.93 -0.22 16.40
C GLY A 277 11.50 -1.25 15.43
N LEU A 278 12.61 -0.93 14.78
CA LEU A 278 13.34 -1.90 13.99
C LEU A 278 13.95 -2.89 14.96
N GLU A 279 13.50 -4.14 14.90
CA GLU A 279 14.19 -5.21 15.61
C GLU A 279 15.61 -5.33 15.03
N PRO A 280 16.63 -5.39 15.88
CA PRO A 280 18.01 -5.59 15.45
C PRO A 280 18.06 -6.95 14.74
N GLY A 281 18.22 -6.91 13.42
CA GLY A 281 18.28 -8.13 12.63
C GLY A 281 19.57 -8.88 12.93
N VAL A 282 19.45 -10.18 13.24
CA VAL A 282 20.56 -11.12 13.09
C VAL A 282 20.38 -11.78 11.73
N MET A 283 21.30 -11.51 10.81
CA MET A 283 21.35 -12.20 9.53
C MET A 283 22.37 -13.33 9.58
N SER A 284 22.05 -14.40 8.86
CA SER A 284 22.88 -15.58 8.72
C SER A 284 23.51 -15.53 7.33
N VAL A 285 24.80 -15.21 7.25
CA VAL A 285 25.56 -15.06 6.01
C VAL A 285 26.18 -16.40 5.66
N THR A 286 25.59 -17.09 4.67
CA THR A 286 26.18 -18.29 4.07
C THR A 286 27.09 -17.92 2.92
N ARG A 287 26.61 -17.12 1.97
CA ARG A 287 27.40 -16.56 0.87
C ARG A 287 27.10 -15.10 0.66
N GLU A 288 25.82 -14.77 0.63
CA GLU A 288 25.31 -13.41 0.61
C GLU A 288 24.10 -13.33 1.55
N ALA A 289 23.84 -12.15 2.09
CA ALA A 289 22.66 -11.87 2.88
C ALA A 289 22.26 -10.41 2.72
N ASP A 290 20.96 -10.18 2.55
CA ASP A 290 20.37 -8.86 2.48
C ASP A 290 19.49 -8.60 3.69
N MET A 291 19.59 -7.40 4.23
CA MET A 291 18.68 -6.87 5.22
C MET A 291 18.15 -5.54 4.71
N ALA A 292 16.86 -5.51 4.37
CA ALA A 292 16.16 -4.26 4.15
C ALA A 292 16.19 -3.45 5.45
N LEU A 293 16.67 -2.21 5.36
CA LEU A 293 16.59 -1.22 6.42
C LEU A 293 15.34 -0.39 6.13
N PRO A 294 14.20 -0.67 6.79
CA PRO A 294 13.03 0.15 6.57
C PRO A 294 13.38 1.56 7.00
N LEU A 295 13.09 2.54 6.15
CA LEU A 295 13.03 3.93 6.57
C LEU A 295 11.56 4.18 6.93
N PRO A 296 11.12 3.93 8.17
CA PRO A 296 9.75 4.23 8.56
C PRO A 296 9.61 5.75 8.59
N PHE A 297 9.23 6.32 7.45
CA PHE A 297 9.05 7.76 7.31
C PHE A 297 8.14 8.27 8.42
N ALA A 298 7.05 7.56 8.72
CA ALA A 298 6.14 7.88 9.82
C ALA A 298 6.75 8.01 11.24
N ALA A 299 8.00 7.60 11.47
CA ALA A 299 8.71 7.76 12.73
C ALA A 299 9.79 8.88 12.72
N ILE A 300 10.02 9.51 11.57
CA ILE A 300 10.85 10.71 11.45
C ILE A 300 10.02 11.94 11.88
N PRO A 301 10.58 12.88 12.67
CA PRO A 301 9.86 14.09 13.06
C PRO A 301 9.33 14.88 11.86
N ALA A 302 8.14 15.45 12.02
CA ALA A 302 7.53 16.29 11.01
C ALA A 302 8.48 17.41 10.52
N GLY A 303 8.64 17.51 9.19
CA GLY A 303 9.48 18.52 8.53
C GLY A 303 10.93 18.10 8.34
N ARG A 304 11.38 16.98 8.93
CA ARG A 304 12.73 16.45 8.78
C ARG A 304 12.74 15.36 7.70
N HIS A 305 13.91 15.14 7.11
CA HIS A 305 14.15 14.00 6.23
C HIS A 305 15.44 13.28 6.63
N ALA A 306 15.55 12.02 6.23
CA ALA A 306 16.77 11.25 6.36
C ALA A 306 17.85 11.78 5.40
N HIS A 307 19.08 11.93 5.86
CA HIS A 307 20.23 12.29 5.01
C HIS A 307 21.44 11.36 5.19
N GLY A 308 21.38 10.45 6.16
CA GLY A 308 22.48 9.54 6.44
C GLY A 308 22.11 8.45 7.42
N LEU A 309 23.03 7.52 7.62
CA LEU A 309 22.96 6.44 8.62
C LEU A 309 24.21 6.46 9.49
N VAL A 310 24.03 6.01 10.72
CA VAL A 310 25.10 5.57 11.61
C VAL A 310 24.89 4.10 11.88
N LEU A 311 25.85 3.25 11.51
CA LEU A 311 25.72 1.81 11.66
C LEU A 311 26.58 1.30 12.82
N TYR A 312 25.94 0.54 13.69
CA TYR A 312 26.58 -0.26 14.74
C TYR A 312 26.23 -1.72 14.52
N GLY A 313 27.23 -2.58 14.44
CA GLY A 313 27.01 -3.97 14.06
C GLY A 313 28.24 -4.83 14.23
N HIS A 314 28.04 -6.11 14.54
CA HIS A 314 29.14 -7.04 14.79
C HIS A 314 28.84 -8.36 14.07
N GLY A 315 29.86 -8.89 13.39
CA GLY A 315 29.83 -10.19 12.75
C GLY A 315 30.72 -11.20 13.45
N ASP A 316 30.49 -12.47 13.17
CA ASP A 316 31.42 -13.55 13.52
C ASP A 316 32.79 -13.34 12.86
N ALA A 317 33.82 -13.99 13.40
CA ALA A 317 35.16 -13.93 12.82
C ALA A 317 35.20 -14.65 11.48
N VAL A 318 35.58 -13.94 10.41
CA VAL A 318 35.78 -14.50 9.08
C VAL A 318 36.93 -15.52 9.09
N PRO A 319 36.75 -16.71 8.48
CA PRO A 319 37.81 -17.72 8.38
C PRO A 319 39.06 -17.21 7.64
N PRO A 320 40.26 -17.74 7.97
CA PRO A 320 41.50 -17.31 7.31
C PRO A 320 41.48 -17.55 5.80
N GLY A 321 41.73 -16.49 5.02
CA GLY A 321 41.76 -16.54 3.54
C GLY A 321 40.46 -16.10 2.87
N GLU A 322 39.39 -15.92 3.64
CA GLU A 322 38.13 -15.36 3.18
C GLU A 322 38.03 -13.86 3.52
N THR A 323 37.10 -13.18 2.85
CA THR A 323 36.78 -11.77 3.09
C THR A 323 35.27 -11.60 3.09
N GLU A 324 34.71 -10.91 4.06
CA GLU A 324 33.33 -10.41 4.01
C GLU A 324 33.29 -8.97 3.55
N VAL A 325 32.41 -8.65 2.61
CA VAL A 325 32.15 -7.28 2.17
C VAL A 325 30.78 -6.88 2.66
N VAL A 326 30.72 -5.77 3.38
CA VAL A 326 29.46 -5.14 3.80
C VAL A 326 29.25 -3.93 2.89
N SER A 327 28.07 -3.82 2.31
CA SER A 327 27.65 -2.66 1.51
C SER A 327 26.31 -2.12 1.95
N VAL A 328 26.17 -0.80 1.87
CA VAL A 328 24.87 -0.13 1.94
C VAL A 328 24.46 0.24 0.53
N GLU A 329 23.25 -0.16 0.17
CA GLU A 329 22.67 0.08 -1.14
C GLU A 329 21.42 0.93 -1.02
N VAL A 330 21.24 1.89 -1.93
CA VAL A 330 20.05 2.72 -2.02
C VAL A 330 19.46 2.61 -3.42
N GLY A 331 18.26 2.04 -3.53
CA GLY A 331 17.63 1.75 -4.82
C GLY A 331 18.50 0.86 -5.72
N GLY A 332 19.24 -0.09 -5.12
CA GLY A 332 20.17 -1.00 -5.80
C GLY A 332 21.52 -0.38 -6.20
N ASN A 333 21.82 0.85 -5.77
CA ASN A 333 23.11 1.49 -5.99
C ASN A 333 23.93 1.45 -4.71
N VAL A 334 25.15 0.90 -4.75
CA VAL A 334 26.09 0.90 -3.62
C VAL A 334 26.50 2.34 -3.30
N VAL A 335 26.16 2.81 -2.10
CA VAL A 335 26.54 4.16 -1.60
C VAL A 335 27.73 4.09 -0.65
N TRP A 336 27.95 2.93 -0.03
CA TRP A 336 29.09 2.68 0.84
C TRP A 336 29.41 1.17 0.83
N SER A 337 30.68 0.82 0.93
CA SER A 337 31.13 -0.57 1.04
C SER A 337 32.49 -0.66 1.72
N GLU A 338 32.67 -1.70 2.54
CA GLU A 338 33.94 -2.03 3.21
C GLU A 338 34.16 -3.54 3.26
N ALA A 339 35.42 -3.95 3.23
CA ALA A 339 35.83 -5.35 3.25
C ALA A 339 36.54 -5.72 4.57
N PHE A 340 36.16 -6.85 5.16
CA PHE A 340 36.62 -7.35 6.44
C PHE A 340 37.28 -8.73 6.27
N GLN A 341 38.50 -8.86 6.76
CA GLN A 341 39.26 -10.14 6.79
C GLN A 341 39.25 -10.79 8.19
N GLY A 342 38.54 -10.19 9.14
CA GLY A 342 38.34 -10.67 10.50
C GLY A 342 36.88 -10.50 10.89
N ALA A 343 36.56 -10.41 12.17
CA ALA A 343 35.18 -10.12 12.59
C ALA A 343 34.73 -8.76 12.03
N ILE A 344 33.53 -8.73 11.43
CA ILE A 344 32.91 -7.45 11.04
C ILE A 344 32.68 -6.64 12.32
N SER A 345 33.12 -5.39 12.32
CA SER A 345 32.88 -4.46 13.42
C SER A 345 32.55 -3.10 12.85
N LEU A 346 31.27 -2.75 12.82
CA LEU A 346 30.78 -1.41 12.53
C LEU A 346 30.66 -0.68 13.87
N ASP A 347 31.54 0.29 14.13
CA ASP A 347 31.54 1.10 15.33
C ASP A 347 31.20 2.56 14.99
N GLY A 348 29.91 2.81 14.77
CA GLY A 348 29.42 4.15 14.43
C GLY A 348 29.73 4.57 13.00
N GLN A 349 29.75 3.62 12.07
CA GLN A 349 30.09 3.91 10.68
C GLN A 349 29.07 4.87 10.07
N HIS A 350 29.56 6.02 9.61
CA HIS A 350 28.74 7.04 8.98
C HIS A 350 28.58 6.73 7.48
N VAL A 351 27.33 6.73 7.01
CA VAL A 351 27.00 6.53 5.60
C VAL A 351 26.11 7.67 5.16
N GLU A 352 26.57 8.49 4.22
CA GLU A 352 25.75 9.54 3.62
C GLU A 352 24.77 8.92 2.63
N LEU A 353 23.49 9.27 2.76
CA LEU A 353 22.46 8.81 1.85
C LEU A 353 22.25 9.89 0.78
N PRO A 354 22.42 9.59 -0.52
CA PRO A 354 22.27 10.61 -1.54
C PRO A 354 20.83 11.13 -1.57
N GLU A 355 20.67 12.45 -1.39
CA GLU A 355 19.37 13.14 -1.29
C GLU A 355 18.41 12.74 -2.41
N LYS A 356 18.91 12.65 -3.65
CA LYS A 356 18.13 12.25 -4.83
C LYS A 356 17.40 10.90 -4.65
N PHE A 357 18.03 9.92 -4.00
CA PHE A 357 17.43 8.60 -3.81
C PHE A 357 16.47 8.56 -2.63
N ILE A 358 16.78 9.29 -1.56
CA ILE A 358 15.90 9.39 -0.39
C ILE A 358 14.63 10.17 -0.71
N GLU A 359 14.75 11.28 -1.46
CA GLU A 359 13.58 12.01 -1.96
C GLU A 359 12.68 11.15 -2.84
N SER A 360 13.25 10.18 -3.56
CA SER A 360 12.49 9.24 -4.41
C SER A 360 11.90 8.05 -3.65
N GLY A 361 12.12 7.95 -2.33
CA GLY A 361 11.65 6.82 -1.52
C GLY A 361 12.36 5.49 -1.85
N ALA A 362 13.59 5.56 -2.37
CA ALA A 362 14.33 4.37 -2.74
C ALA A 362 14.63 3.49 -1.50
N PRO A 363 14.47 2.16 -1.60
CA PRO A 363 14.74 1.25 -0.49
C PRO A 363 16.22 1.31 -0.11
N VAL A 364 16.51 1.20 1.18
CA VAL A 364 17.87 1.11 1.70
C VAL A 364 18.11 -0.30 2.19
N ASN A 365 19.16 -0.95 1.71
CA ASN A 365 19.53 -2.31 2.08
C ASN A 365 20.94 -2.36 2.62
N LEU A 366 21.15 -3.20 3.63
CA LEU A 366 22.46 -3.66 4.06
C LEU A 366 22.70 -5.02 3.42
N HIS A 367 23.72 -5.12 2.59
CA HIS A 367 24.08 -6.31 1.84
C HIS A 367 25.45 -6.81 2.32
N ILE A 368 25.56 -8.10 2.66
CA ILE A 368 26.82 -8.72 3.09
C ILE A 368 27.15 -9.87 2.15
N VAL A 369 28.37 -9.90 1.62
CA VAL A 369 28.85 -10.94 0.69
C VAL A 369 30.17 -11.52 1.17
N ARG A 370 30.29 -12.85 1.16
CA ARG A 370 31.53 -13.59 1.38
C ARG A 370 32.26 -13.79 0.05
N ILE A 371 33.52 -13.37 -0.02
CA ILE A 371 34.42 -13.47 -1.16
C ILE A 371 35.55 -14.45 -0.84
N ASN A 372 35.97 -15.23 -1.84
CA ASN A 372 37.01 -16.27 -1.75
C ASN A 372 36.64 -17.44 -0.83
N GLU A 373 35.35 -17.76 -0.72
CA GLU A 373 34.89 -18.96 -0.03
C GLU A 373 35.51 -20.22 -0.67
N ASP A 374 36.24 -21.03 0.12
CA ASP A 374 36.77 -22.31 -0.33
C ASP A 374 35.60 -23.29 -0.47
N GLN A 375 35.12 -23.51 -1.71
CA GLN A 375 33.92 -24.29 -2.05
C GLN A 375 34.01 -25.80 -1.74
N ARG A 376 34.88 -26.21 -0.82
CA ARG A 376 34.97 -27.61 -0.36
C ARG A 376 33.82 -27.91 0.59
N CYS A 377 32.77 -28.46 0.00
CA CYS A 377 31.55 -29.03 0.60
C CYS A 377 31.62 -29.32 2.11
N GLY A 378 30.76 -28.66 2.90
CA GLY A 378 30.25 -29.17 4.16
C GLY A 378 30.97 -28.78 5.46
N LYS A 379 31.74 -27.69 5.51
CA LYS A 379 32.47 -27.32 6.74
C LYS A 379 32.32 -25.91 7.29
N PHE A 380 31.47 -25.05 6.73
CA PHE A 380 31.33 -23.70 7.26
C PHE A 380 29.93 -23.49 7.82
N ALA A 381 29.90 -23.26 9.14
CA ALA A 381 28.72 -22.74 9.80
C ALA A 381 28.44 -21.35 9.20
N PRO A 382 27.18 -20.97 9.01
CA PRO A 382 26.86 -19.62 8.57
C PRO A 382 27.44 -18.61 9.57
N LEU A 383 28.04 -17.54 9.05
CA LEU A 383 28.50 -16.43 9.87
C LEU A 383 27.29 -15.59 10.25
N LYS A 384 27.18 -15.23 11.52
CA LYS A 384 26.12 -14.35 11.98
C LYS A 384 26.61 -12.92 11.95
N PHE A 385 25.81 -12.04 11.40
CA PHE A 385 25.97 -10.61 11.58
C PHE A 385 24.77 -10.06 12.33
N SER A 386 25.02 -9.31 13.39
CA SER A 386 24.01 -8.63 14.18
C SER A 386 24.15 -7.13 13.98
N LEU A 387 23.10 -6.51 13.44
CA LEU A 387 22.94 -5.06 13.52
C LEU A 387 22.49 -4.70 14.94
N GLN A 388 22.98 -3.60 15.50
CA GLN A 388 22.62 -3.15 16.85
C GLN A 388 21.57 -2.03 16.84
N ASP A 389 20.77 -1.97 17.91
CA ASP A 389 19.66 -1.02 18.09
C ASP A 389 20.06 0.46 18.14
N ASN A 390 21.31 0.72 18.50
CA ASN A 390 21.90 2.05 18.54
C ASN A 390 22.35 2.55 17.15
N SER A 391 22.27 1.71 16.11
CA SER A 391 22.27 2.18 14.71
C SER A 391 21.20 3.24 14.55
N ALA A 392 21.43 4.27 13.76
CA ALA A 392 20.55 5.43 13.72
C ALA A 392 20.42 6.02 12.32
N LEU A 393 19.24 6.56 12.07
CA LEU A 393 18.94 7.41 10.92
C LEU A 393 19.30 8.85 11.27
N LEU A 394 20.16 9.49 10.47
CA LEU A 394 20.52 10.89 10.63
C LEU A 394 19.50 11.79 9.96
N LEU A 395 19.07 12.81 10.68
CA LEU A 395 18.02 13.74 10.26
C LEU A 395 18.60 15.08 9.82
N SER A 396 18.07 15.61 8.73
CA SER A 396 18.45 16.94 8.24
C SER A 396 18.25 18.01 9.31
N PRO A 397 19.16 18.98 9.46
CA PRO A 397 18.98 20.08 10.40
C PRO A 397 17.90 21.09 9.95
N GLU A 398 17.50 21.07 8.67
CA GLU A 398 16.54 22.00 8.09
C GLU A 398 15.15 21.38 7.92
N ASN A 399 14.11 22.18 8.23
CA ASN A 399 12.71 21.90 7.91
C ASN A 399 12.40 22.42 6.50
N ALA A 400 12.98 21.79 5.48
CA ALA A 400 12.68 22.13 4.10
C ALA A 400 11.26 21.64 3.73
N ALA A 401 10.51 22.44 2.97
CA ALA A 401 9.23 21.99 2.44
C ALA A 401 9.45 20.78 1.52
N PRO A 402 8.61 19.73 1.62
CA PRO A 402 8.76 18.52 0.85
C PRO A 402 8.63 18.84 -0.64
N ARG A 403 9.61 18.36 -1.42
CA ARG A 403 9.64 18.53 -2.87
C ARG A 403 9.04 17.34 -3.62
N ARG A 404 8.88 16.20 -2.94
CA ARG A 404 8.34 14.94 -3.49
C ARG A 404 7.43 14.23 -2.49
N PHE A 405 6.49 13.42 -2.98
CA PHE A 405 5.48 12.74 -2.16
C PHE A 405 6.11 11.86 -1.08
N ALA A 406 7.20 11.14 -1.40
CA ALA A 406 7.93 10.33 -0.42
C ALA A 406 8.50 11.16 0.74
N ALA A 407 8.83 12.44 0.51
CA ALA A 407 9.29 13.36 1.54
C ALA A 407 8.14 14.04 2.30
N PHE A 408 6.87 13.83 1.92
CA PHE A 408 5.70 14.40 2.60
C PHE A 408 5.39 13.62 3.88
N ASN A 409 6.30 13.77 4.83
CA ASN A 409 6.31 13.05 6.09
C ASN A 409 5.94 13.96 7.27
N VAL A 410 5.35 15.11 6.96
CA VAL A 410 5.03 16.15 7.94
C VAL A 410 3.80 15.76 8.80
N LEU A 411 3.28 14.54 8.61
CA LEU A 411 2.09 14.01 9.26
C LEU A 411 2.37 12.88 10.27
N ALA A 412 3.63 12.45 10.41
CA ALA A 412 4.09 11.38 11.30
C ALA A 412 3.51 11.48 12.73
N GLY A 413 2.48 10.67 13.02
CA GLY A 413 1.79 10.62 14.33
C GLY A 413 0.95 11.85 14.69
N GLY A 414 0.84 12.82 13.77
CA GLY A 414 0.16 14.09 13.97
C GLY A 414 -1.33 14.05 13.60
N THR A 415 -2.06 15.05 14.08
CA THR A 415 -3.45 15.30 13.73
C THR A 415 -3.54 16.09 12.44
N VAL A 416 -4.18 15.55 11.40
CA VAL A 416 -4.22 16.20 10.08
C VAL A 416 -5.62 16.76 9.81
N PRO A 417 -5.77 18.08 9.60
CA PRO A 417 -7.01 18.65 9.12
C PRO A 417 -7.20 18.34 7.63
N VAL A 418 -8.38 17.81 7.30
CA VAL A 418 -8.85 17.68 5.91
C VAL A 418 -9.76 18.87 5.63
N LEU A 419 -9.29 19.80 4.81
CA LEU A 419 -10.01 20.99 4.41
C LEU A 419 -10.76 20.72 3.11
N THR A 420 -12.00 21.18 3.00
CA THR A 420 -12.75 21.02 1.74
C THR A 420 -13.82 22.08 1.58
N ASP A 421 -14.13 22.43 0.33
CA ASP A 421 -15.29 23.24 -0.08
C ASP A 421 -16.36 22.40 -0.81
N LEU A 422 -16.13 21.08 -0.92
CA LEU A 422 -17.01 20.17 -1.64
C LEU A 422 -18.15 19.66 -0.76
N PRO A 423 -19.33 19.36 -1.33
CA PRO A 423 -20.41 18.72 -0.59
C PRO A 423 -20.00 17.28 -0.21
N PRO A 424 -20.52 16.73 0.91
CA PRO A 424 -20.13 15.40 1.41
C PRO A 424 -20.23 14.26 0.40
N ALA A 425 -21.24 14.28 -0.47
CA ALA A 425 -21.40 13.25 -1.51
C ALA A 425 -20.23 13.22 -2.52
N SER A 426 -19.62 14.37 -2.81
CA SER A 426 -18.47 14.48 -3.73
C SER A 426 -17.15 14.08 -3.07
N LEU A 427 -17.10 13.98 -1.74
CA LEU A 427 -15.91 13.55 -1.01
C LEU A 427 -15.78 12.03 -0.93
N LEU A 428 -16.90 11.30 -1.05
CA LEU A 428 -16.92 9.86 -0.87
C LEU A 428 -15.88 9.11 -1.74
N PRO A 429 -15.69 9.45 -3.03
CA PRO A 429 -14.69 8.78 -3.84
C PRO A 429 -13.24 9.13 -3.49
N ALA A 430 -13.01 10.23 -2.77
CA ALA A 430 -11.68 10.63 -2.33
C ALA A 430 -11.24 9.90 -1.05
N VAL A 431 -12.19 9.39 -0.26
CA VAL A 431 -11.90 8.77 1.05
C VAL A 431 -10.90 7.60 0.96
N PRO A 432 -10.95 6.67 -0.02
CA PRO A 432 -9.96 5.59 -0.10
C PRO A 432 -8.54 6.11 -0.27
N LEU A 433 -8.32 7.08 -1.18
CA LEU A 433 -7.00 7.68 -1.37
C LEU A 433 -6.53 8.46 -0.13
N LEU A 434 -7.43 9.20 0.52
CA LEU A 434 -7.10 9.89 1.77
C LEU A 434 -6.76 8.91 2.89
N ALA A 435 -7.46 7.79 2.97
CA ALA A 435 -7.18 6.73 3.94
C ALA A 435 -5.81 6.09 3.71
N GLU A 436 -5.45 5.82 2.45
CA GLU A 436 -4.11 5.36 2.06
C GLU A 436 -3.02 6.36 2.46
N LEU A 437 -3.18 7.64 2.08
CA LEU A 437 -2.22 8.69 2.42
C LEU A 437 -2.04 8.86 3.93
N LEU A 438 -3.13 8.86 4.69
CA LEU A 438 -3.09 9.02 6.15
C LEU A 438 -2.57 7.75 6.84
N GLY A 439 -2.97 6.57 6.38
CA GLY A 439 -2.56 5.29 6.97
C GLY A 439 -1.07 5.01 6.75
N ALA A 440 -0.55 5.30 5.56
CA ALA A 440 0.89 5.20 5.26
C ALA A 440 1.74 6.16 6.10
N ALA A 441 1.17 7.31 6.49
CA ALA A 441 1.82 8.28 7.36
C ALA A 441 1.59 8.03 8.87
N HIS A 442 0.85 6.97 9.24
CA HIS A 442 0.36 6.74 10.61
C HIS A 442 -0.28 7.99 11.24
N ALA A 443 -1.04 8.72 10.43
CA ALA A 443 -1.60 10.02 10.78
C ALA A 443 -3.08 9.89 11.15
N ASN A 444 -3.49 10.57 12.22
CA ASN A 444 -4.87 10.52 12.69
C ASN A 444 -5.71 11.65 12.04
N PRO A 445 -6.78 11.34 11.29
CA PRO A 445 -7.68 12.37 10.78
C PRO A 445 -8.47 13.02 11.92
N VAL A 446 -8.26 14.32 12.15
CA VAL A 446 -8.88 15.03 13.29
C VAL A 446 -10.17 15.74 12.98
N ALA A 447 -10.38 16.23 11.76
CA ALA A 447 -11.66 16.80 11.32
C ALA A 447 -11.69 17.00 9.81
N ILE A 448 -12.88 16.80 9.22
CA ILE A 448 -13.21 17.32 7.88
C ILE A 448 -13.85 18.69 8.07
N THR A 449 -13.12 19.76 7.72
CA THR A 449 -13.60 21.15 7.85
C THR A 449 -14.17 21.62 6.52
N MET A 450 -15.50 21.67 6.42
CA MET A 450 -16.20 22.25 5.28
C MET A 450 -16.08 23.79 5.28
N GLY A 451 -15.80 24.39 4.12
CA GLY A 451 -15.61 25.83 3.96
C GLY A 451 -14.28 26.37 4.51
N GLY A 452 -13.35 25.49 4.86
CA GLY A 452 -12.06 25.82 5.50
C GLY A 452 -11.02 26.49 4.60
N THR A 453 -11.37 26.96 3.40
CA THR A 453 -10.44 27.58 2.45
C THR A 453 -10.21 29.08 2.68
N GLY A 454 -10.86 29.68 3.68
CA GLY A 454 -10.73 31.11 3.96
C GLY A 454 -9.49 31.52 4.75
N ASN A 455 -8.87 30.62 5.51
CA ASN A 455 -7.73 30.91 6.38
C ASN A 455 -6.53 30.03 6.01
N ALA A 456 -5.33 30.63 6.00
CA ALA A 456 -4.09 29.90 5.80
C ALA A 456 -3.87 28.87 6.93
N PRO A 457 -3.76 27.57 6.62
CA PRO A 457 -3.51 26.54 7.61
C PRO A 457 -2.18 26.80 8.33
N GLN A 458 -2.18 26.56 9.64
CA GLN A 458 -1.01 26.72 10.52
C GLN A 458 -0.27 25.40 10.78
N VAL A 459 -0.87 24.29 10.34
CA VAL A 459 -0.34 22.93 10.46
C VAL A 459 -0.44 22.24 9.10
N PRO A 460 0.38 21.21 8.83
CA PRO A 460 0.26 20.42 7.62
C PRO A 460 -1.16 19.95 7.38
N PHE A 461 -1.61 19.99 6.12
CA PHE A 461 -3.03 19.84 5.79
C PHE A 461 -3.24 19.03 4.52
N ILE A 462 -4.44 18.50 4.36
CA ILE A 462 -4.92 17.97 3.08
C ILE A 462 -6.10 18.82 2.63
N LEU A 463 -6.02 19.42 1.45
CA LEU A 463 -7.08 20.19 0.82
C LEU A 463 -7.75 19.35 -0.27
N VAL A 464 -9.04 19.07 -0.12
CA VAL A 464 -9.85 18.40 -1.15
C VAL A 464 -10.77 19.43 -1.79
N SER A 465 -10.44 19.85 -3.01
CA SER A 465 -11.21 20.87 -3.74
C SER A 465 -10.93 20.80 -5.23
N HIS A 466 -11.92 21.16 -6.05
CA HIS A 466 -11.72 21.32 -7.49
C HIS A 466 -10.75 22.46 -7.83
N GLN A 467 -10.54 23.42 -6.92
CA GLN A 467 -9.60 24.53 -7.09
C GLN A 467 -8.72 24.66 -5.85
N ALA A 468 -7.39 24.79 -6.01
CA ALA A 468 -6.48 24.95 -4.86
C ALA A 468 -6.76 26.24 -4.05
N GLY A 469 -7.47 27.22 -4.63
CA GLY A 469 -7.89 28.45 -3.96
C GLY A 469 -6.73 29.37 -3.55
N ALA A 470 -7.02 30.39 -2.73
CA ALA A 470 -6.04 31.32 -2.18
C ALA A 470 -5.21 30.76 -1.00
N VAL A 471 -5.50 29.52 -0.60
CA VAL A 471 -4.85 28.81 0.51
C VAL A 471 -3.43 28.37 0.14
N VAL A 472 -3.15 28.23 -1.15
CA VAL A 472 -1.92 27.65 -1.68
C VAL A 472 -1.08 28.71 -2.39
N SER A 473 0.22 28.78 -2.07
CA SER A 473 1.22 29.44 -2.91
C SER A 473 1.68 28.45 -3.99
N VAL A 474 1.35 28.75 -5.23
CA VAL A 474 1.27 27.75 -6.31
C VAL A 474 2.60 27.59 -7.05
N ALA A 475 3.18 26.38 -7.03
CA ALA A 475 3.88 25.82 -8.18
C ALA A 475 2.82 25.44 -9.24
N PRO A 476 3.03 25.69 -10.54
CA PRO A 476 1.94 25.71 -11.53
C PRO A 476 1.04 24.46 -11.42
N LEU A 477 -0.27 24.66 -11.25
CA LEU A 477 -1.23 23.58 -10.97
C LEU A 477 -1.65 22.90 -12.29
N PRO A 478 -1.65 21.56 -12.37
CA PRO A 478 -2.37 20.85 -13.40
C PRO A 478 -3.87 21.12 -13.20
N GLN A 479 -4.51 21.69 -14.22
CA GLN A 479 -5.97 21.72 -14.24
C GLN A 479 -6.47 20.33 -14.65
N PRO A 480 -7.49 19.77 -13.98
CA PRO A 480 -8.07 18.46 -14.30
C PRO A 480 -8.90 18.47 -15.61
N THR A 481 -8.77 19.52 -16.42
CA THR A 481 -9.50 19.73 -17.67
C THR A 481 -8.56 20.26 -18.74
N GLY A 482 -8.61 19.67 -19.93
CA GLY A 482 -7.82 20.10 -21.10
C GLY A 482 -6.59 19.24 -21.34
N SER A 483 -5.84 19.58 -22.40
CA SER A 483 -4.60 18.89 -22.72
C SER A 483 -3.47 19.36 -21.82
N ILE A 484 -2.88 18.47 -21.03
CA ILE A 484 -1.67 18.78 -20.27
C ILE A 484 -0.47 18.59 -21.22
N THR A 485 0.37 19.60 -21.32
CA THR A 485 1.67 19.50 -22.01
C THR A 485 2.77 19.43 -20.97
N LEU A 486 3.50 18.31 -20.91
CA LEU A 486 4.67 18.18 -20.04
C LEU A 486 5.94 18.28 -20.88
N PRO A 487 6.84 19.23 -20.62
CA PRO A 487 8.17 19.19 -21.19
C PRO A 487 8.97 18.04 -20.53
N LEU A 488 9.45 17.10 -21.34
CA LEU A 488 10.35 16.04 -20.88
C LEU A 488 11.80 16.55 -20.87
N PRO A 489 12.64 16.17 -19.88
CA PRO A 489 14.03 16.58 -19.85
C PRO A 489 14.77 16.06 -21.10
N ASN A 490 15.55 16.95 -21.75
CA ASN A 490 16.39 16.68 -22.92
C ASN A 490 15.66 16.23 -24.20
N GLN A 491 14.35 16.46 -24.32
CA GLN A 491 13.62 16.22 -25.56
C GLN A 491 12.70 17.41 -25.86
N ASP A 492 12.63 17.84 -27.13
CA ASP A 492 11.57 18.72 -27.65
C ASP A 492 10.18 18.01 -27.65
N ALA A 493 10.05 16.91 -26.92
CA ALA A 493 8.86 16.09 -26.82
C ALA A 493 7.91 16.71 -25.79
N THR A 494 6.76 17.13 -26.31
CA THR A 494 5.62 17.57 -25.52
C THR A 494 4.68 16.38 -25.35
N GLY A 495 4.57 15.87 -24.13
CA GLY A 495 3.56 14.86 -23.81
C GLY A 495 2.21 15.56 -23.74
N VAL A 496 1.35 15.39 -24.76
CA VAL A 496 -0.02 15.89 -24.75
C VAL A 496 -0.92 14.80 -24.17
N LEU A 497 -1.37 14.98 -22.93
CA LEU A 497 -2.44 14.12 -22.38
C LEU A 497 -3.73 14.48 -23.14
N PRO A 498 -4.33 13.55 -23.90
CA PRO A 498 -5.51 13.86 -24.70
C PRO A 498 -6.70 14.21 -23.80
N GLU A 499 -7.66 14.95 -24.34
CA GLU A 499 -8.87 15.49 -23.69
C GLU A 499 -9.85 14.41 -23.15
N VAL A 500 -9.39 13.17 -23.01
CA VAL A 500 -10.19 12.01 -22.60
C VAL A 500 -10.29 12.00 -21.08
N GLY A 501 -11.05 12.96 -20.57
CA GLY A 501 -11.90 12.85 -19.40
C GLY A 501 -11.26 12.35 -18.10
N GLN A 502 -11.47 13.18 -17.07
CA GLN A 502 -11.92 12.65 -15.78
C GLN A 502 -10.82 12.03 -14.88
N PHE A 503 -9.68 12.69 -14.77
CA PHE A 503 -8.63 12.32 -13.80
C PHE A 503 -8.85 12.97 -12.42
N SER A 504 -8.38 12.31 -11.36
CA SER A 504 -8.13 12.99 -10.08
C SER A 504 -6.68 13.44 -10.02
N VAL A 505 -6.42 14.61 -9.44
CA VAL A 505 -5.08 15.19 -9.34
C VAL A 505 -4.69 15.28 -7.88
N LEU A 506 -3.53 14.74 -7.52
CA LEU A 506 -2.89 14.96 -6.23
C LEU A 506 -1.60 15.76 -6.45
N GLN A 507 -1.35 16.79 -5.65
CA GLN A 507 -0.15 17.61 -5.78
C GLN A 507 0.36 18.07 -4.42
N LEU A 508 1.68 18.17 -4.28
CA LEU A 508 2.32 18.87 -3.17
C LEU A 508 2.15 20.37 -3.29
N VAL A 509 1.64 20.95 -2.22
CA VAL A 509 1.34 22.37 -2.11
C VAL A 509 1.92 22.95 -0.82
N SER A 510 1.98 24.27 -0.72
CA SER A 510 2.29 24.95 0.52
C SER A 510 1.40 26.16 0.73
N SER A 511 1.19 26.52 2.00
CA SER A 511 0.46 27.72 2.43
C SER A 511 1.47 28.69 3.02
N GLY A 512 1.55 29.92 2.49
CA GLY A 512 2.55 30.93 2.89
C GLY A 512 3.77 30.99 1.96
N VAL A 513 4.81 31.73 2.35
CA VAL A 513 5.99 31.99 1.50
C VAL A 513 7.27 31.87 2.33
N GLY A 514 8.32 31.26 1.75
CA GLY A 514 9.63 31.15 2.38
C GLY A 514 9.65 30.21 3.59
N ALA A 515 10.36 30.59 4.65
CA ALA A 515 10.57 29.75 5.84
C ALA A 515 9.30 29.52 6.69
N SER A 516 8.21 30.23 6.44
CA SER A 516 6.91 30.04 7.11
C SER A 516 5.91 29.21 6.28
N ALA A 517 6.36 28.64 5.15
CA ALA A 517 5.51 27.82 4.30
C ALA A 517 5.08 26.54 5.01
N VAL A 518 3.77 26.36 5.18
CA VAL A 518 3.17 25.16 5.76
C VAL A 518 2.88 24.18 4.63
N PRO A 519 3.48 22.98 4.61
CA PRO A 519 3.29 22.04 3.53
C PRO A 519 1.92 21.35 3.59
N GLY A 520 1.36 21.02 2.44
CA GLY A 520 0.09 20.31 2.34
C GLY A 520 -0.01 19.47 1.07
N LEU A 521 -1.08 18.70 1.00
CA LEU A 521 -1.49 17.99 -0.20
C LEU A 521 -2.78 18.61 -0.73
N TRP A 522 -2.83 18.89 -2.02
CA TRP A 522 -4.05 19.27 -2.71
C TRP A 522 -4.53 18.09 -3.55
N LEU A 523 -5.75 17.65 -3.29
CA LEU A 523 -6.46 16.63 -4.05
C LEU A 523 -7.64 17.29 -4.77
N SER A 524 -7.59 17.31 -6.10
CA SER A 524 -8.73 17.65 -6.95
C SER A 524 -9.43 16.37 -7.37
N PRO A 525 -10.59 16.04 -6.78
CA PRO A 525 -11.29 14.82 -7.13
C PRO A 525 -11.89 14.94 -8.52
N GLY A 526 -11.59 13.95 -9.35
CA GLY A 526 -12.30 13.63 -10.56
C GLY A 526 -13.56 12.81 -10.25
N PRO A 527 -14.06 12.01 -11.21
CA PRO A 527 -15.17 11.10 -10.97
C PRO A 527 -14.72 9.87 -10.20
N ALA A 528 -15.69 9.19 -9.60
CA ALA A 528 -15.41 8.06 -8.73
C ALA A 528 -14.58 6.93 -9.37
N ALA A 529 -14.73 6.71 -10.68
CA ALA A 529 -13.94 5.71 -11.41
C ALA A 529 -12.43 5.98 -11.34
N SER A 530 -12.01 7.25 -11.30
CA SER A 530 -10.59 7.58 -11.34
C SER A 530 -9.85 7.28 -10.03
N LEU A 531 -10.58 7.13 -8.93
CA LEU A 531 -10.05 6.75 -7.61
C LEU A 531 -10.46 5.34 -7.19
N ALA A 532 -11.04 4.55 -8.11
CA ALA A 532 -11.50 3.19 -7.81
C ALA A 532 -10.35 2.25 -7.38
N GLN A 533 -9.14 2.49 -7.87
CA GLN A 533 -7.90 1.80 -7.49
C GLN A 533 -6.91 2.78 -6.86
N ALA A 534 -7.36 3.56 -5.87
CA ALA A 534 -6.51 4.51 -5.18
C ALA A 534 -5.27 3.81 -4.61
N ALA A 535 -4.10 4.13 -5.13
CA ALA A 535 -2.79 3.69 -4.66
C ALA A 535 -1.96 4.90 -4.25
N LEU A 536 -0.99 4.71 -3.37
CA LEU A 536 -0.07 5.79 -3.02
C LEU A 536 0.70 6.26 -4.26
N PRO A 537 0.94 7.58 -4.38
CA PRO A 537 1.80 8.07 -5.43
C PRO A 537 3.24 7.59 -5.18
N GLY A 538 3.91 7.14 -6.24
CA GLY A 538 5.34 6.84 -6.22
C GLY A 538 6.19 8.12 -6.19
N ASP A 539 7.28 8.12 -6.96
CA ASP A 539 8.19 9.26 -7.04
C ASP A 539 7.58 10.42 -7.86
N GLY A 540 7.53 11.63 -7.29
CA GLY A 540 6.94 12.80 -7.93
C GLY A 540 6.43 13.84 -6.93
N ASN A 541 5.91 14.95 -7.44
CA ASN A 541 5.22 15.98 -6.66
C ASN A 541 3.83 16.33 -7.22
N VAL A 542 3.48 15.74 -8.36
CA VAL A 542 2.16 15.72 -8.97
C VAL A 542 1.84 14.28 -9.36
N ALA A 543 0.62 13.82 -9.08
CA ALA A 543 0.12 12.50 -9.43
C ALA A 543 -1.26 12.61 -10.09
N LEU A 544 -1.46 11.89 -11.19
CA LEU A 544 -2.71 11.80 -11.93
C LEU A 544 -3.28 10.39 -11.81
N TYR A 545 -4.56 10.30 -11.41
CA TYR A 545 -5.28 9.05 -11.26
C TYR A 545 -6.36 8.95 -12.33
N ASP A 546 -6.40 7.84 -13.05
CA ASP A 546 -7.36 7.55 -14.12
C ASP A 546 -8.26 6.34 -13.82
N GLY A 547 -7.94 5.58 -12.76
CA GLY A 547 -8.66 4.39 -12.32
C GLY A 547 -8.25 3.08 -12.99
N SER A 548 -7.28 3.09 -13.91
CA SER A 548 -6.85 1.92 -14.68
C SER A 548 -5.65 1.18 -14.06
N SER A 549 -4.83 1.87 -13.26
CA SER A 549 -3.68 1.33 -12.52
C SER A 549 -3.18 2.31 -11.43
N GLY A 550 -1.96 2.09 -10.92
CA GLY A 550 -1.25 3.08 -10.10
C GLY A 550 -1.10 4.45 -10.81
N PRO A 551 -0.97 5.55 -10.06
CA PRO A 551 -1.01 6.90 -10.61
C PRO A 551 0.20 7.21 -11.49
N ALA A 552 -0.02 8.03 -12.51
CA ALA A 552 1.08 8.64 -13.27
C ALA A 552 1.67 9.80 -12.46
N THR A 553 2.94 9.72 -12.08
CA THR A 553 3.61 10.72 -11.25
C THR A 553 4.62 11.55 -12.05
N PHE A 554 4.77 12.83 -11.67
CA PHE A 554 5.63 13.81 -12.35
C PHE A 554 6.40 14.65 -11.35
N VAL A 555 7.58 15.14 -11.76
CA VAL A 555 8.43 16.05 -11.00
C VAL A 555 8.45 17.43 -11.66
N THR A 556 7.61 18.34 -11.20
CA THR A 556 7.42 19.68 -11.77
C THR A 556 8.22 20.77 -11.06
N LEU A 557 8.48 20.63 -9.74
CA LEU A 557 9.21 21.62 -8.94
C LEU A 557 10.69 21.76 -9.33
N LEU A 558 11.27 20.75 -9.99
CA LEU A 558 12.66 20.78 -10.46
C LEU A 558 12.81 21.19 -11.94
N HIS A 559 11.72 21.24 -12.70
CA HIS A 559 11.78 21.31 -14.18
C HIS A 559 10.85 22.35 -14.83
N ASP A 560 10.40 23.38 -14.08
CA ASP A 560 9.57 24.49 -14.61
C ASP A 560 8.44 24.02 -15.55
N ALA A 561 7.67 23.02 -15.13
CA ALA A 561 6.59 22.49 -15.96
C ALA A 561 5.50 23.54 -16.20
N VAL A 562 5.17 23.81 -17.46
CA VAL A 562 4.10 24.76 -17.82
C VAL A 562 2.84 23.99 -18.21
N PHE A 563 1.80 24.10 -17.39
CA PHE A 563 0.48 23.58 -17.71
C PHE A 563 -0.29 24.57 -18.59
N THR A 564 -0.36 24.31 -19.89
CA THR A 564 -1.17 25.11 -20.82
C THR A 564 -2.50 24.42 -21.09
N THR A 565 -3.60 25.00 -20.60
CA THR A 565 -4.92 24.61 -21.07
C THR A 565 -5.16 25.27 -22.42
N GLN A 566 -5.11 24.48 -23.51
CA GLN A 566 -5.62 24.99 -24.78
C GLN A 566 -7.15 24.96 -24.72
N PRO A 567 -7.85 26.11 -24.82
CA PRO A 567 -9.29 26.09 -25.00
C PRO A 567 -9.55 25.39 -26.34
N THR A 568 -10.19 24.23 -26.30
CA THR A 568 -10.63 23.56 -27.52
C THR A 568 -11.67 24.45 -28.18
N SER A 569 -11.25 25.12 -29.25
CA SER A 569 -12.19 25.83 -30.09
C SER A 569 -13.17 24.80 -30.65
N LEU A 570 -14.44 25.17 -30.76
CA LEU A 570 -15.48 24.28 -31.32
C LEU A 570 -15.05 23.72 -32.70
N THR A 571 -14.27 24.50 -33.43
CA THR A 571 -13.59 24.15 -34.69
C THR A 571 -12.57 23.01 -34.57
N ASP A 572 -11.73 22.99 -33.53
CA ASP A 572 -10.72 21.93 -33.35
C ASP A 572 -11.35 20.59 -32.97
N THR A 573 -12.40 20.61 -32.15
CA THR A 573 -13.16 19.40 -31.79
C THR A 573 -13.89 18.84 -33.01
N LEU A 574 -14.51 19.70 -33.83
CA LEU A 574 -15.20 19.31 -35.07
C LEU A 574 -14.23 18.76 -36.10
N LEU A 575 -13.08 19.42 -36.30
CA LEU A 575 -12.05 18.98 -37.25
C LEU A 575 -11.41 17.66 -36.83
N ARG A 576 -11.15 17.42 -35.54
CA ARG A 576 -10.58 16.14 -35.07
C ARG A 576 -11.58 15.00 -35.18
N HIS A 577 -12.83 15.22 -34.80
CA HIS A 577 -13.84 14.15 -34.78
C HIS A 577 -14.36 13.81 -36.18
N TRP A 578 -14.47 14.81 -37.08
CA TRP A 578 -15.06 14.64 -38.41
C TRP A 578 -14.03 14.72 -39.54
N ASN A 579 -12.73 14.63 -39.26
CA ASN A 579 -11.68 14.85 -40.30
C ASN A 579 -11.89 13.95 -41.53
N ALA A 580 -12.13 12.66 -41.31
CA ALA A 580 -12.34 11.69 -42.38
C ALA A 580 -13.63 11.97 -43.16
N GLU A 581 -14.68 12.38 -42.47
CA GLU A 581 -16.00 12.63 -43.07
C GLU A 581 -16.02 13.96 -43.85
N LEU A 582 -15.39 15.01 -43.33
CA LEU A 582 -15.21 16.27 -44.01
C LEU A 582 -14.33 16.12 -45.25
N LEU A 583 -13.26 15.30 -45.18
CA LEU A 583 -12.43 14.99 -46.34
C LEU A 583 -13.23 14.22 -47.40
N ALA A 584 -14.06 13.26 -46.99
CA ALA A 584 -14.93 12.51 -47.90
C ALA A 584 -15.95 13.41 -48.59
N VAL A 585 -16.61 14.30 -47.85
CA VAL A 585 -17.57 15.28 -48.40
C VAL A 585 -16.86 16.27 -49.32
N ALA A 586 -15.70 16.79 -48.94
CA ALA A 586 -14.90 17.69 -49.77
C ALA A 586 -14.47 17.00 -51.07
N TRP A 587 -14.02 15.75 -51.00
CA TRP A 587 -13.64 14.96 -52.17
C TRP A 587 -14.84 14.69 -53.10
N LEU A 588 -16.01 14.39 -52.52
CA LEU A 588 -17.25 14.17 -53.27
C LEU A 588 -17.73 15.47 -53.96
N LEU A 589 -17.66 16.61 -53.27
CA LEU A 589 -17.95 17.91 -53.87
C LEU A 589 -16.98 18.24 -55.01
N LEU A 590 -15.70 17.96 -54.82
CA LEU A 590 -14.67 18.25 -55.83
C LEU A 590 -14.83 17.35 -57.06
N THR A 591 -15.16 16.07 -56.87
CA THR A 591 -15.47 15.16 -57.98
C THR A 591 -16.75 15.56 -58.72
N VAL A 592 -17.82 15.94 -58.01
CA VAL A 592 -19.04 16.48 -58.63
C VAL A 592 -18.75 17.75 -59.43
N LEU A 593 -17.94 18.65 -58.89
CA LEU A 593 -17.54 19.89 -59.57
C LEU A 593 -16.76 19.60 -60.86
N VAL A 594 -15.80 18.67 -60.81
CA VAL A 594 -15.04 18.23 -62.00
C VAL A 594 -15.97 17.62 -63.04
N VAL A 595 -16.94 16.78 -62.64
CA VAL A 595 -17.94 16.21 -63.55
C VAL A 595 -18.78 17.31 -64.19
N ILE A 596 -19.28 18.28 -63.41
CA ILE A 596 -20.06 19.42 -63.94
C ILE A 596 -19.24 20.23 -64.95
N ILE A 597 -17.97 20.53 -64.65
CA ILE A 597 -17.07 21.23 -65.56
C ILE A 597 -16.86 20.43 -66.86
N PHE A 598 -16.65 19.12 -66.75
CA PHE A 598 -16.43 18.24 -67.89
C PHE A 598 -17.68 18.12 -68.77
N VAL A 599 -18.86 17.97 -68.16
CA VAL A 599 -20.16 17.92 -68.87
C VAL A 599 -20.43 19.25 -69.58
N ARG A 600 -20.24 20.39 -68.90
CA ARG A 600 -20.39 21.71 -69.53
C ARG A 600 -19.42 21.93 -70.70
N ARG A 601 -18.18 21.44 -70.60
CA ARG A 601 -17.22 21.53 -71.72
C ARG A 601 -17.62 20.67 -72.92
N ARG A 602 -18.33 19.55 -72.67
CA ARG A 602 -18.76 18.63 -73.73
C ARG A 602 -20.04 19.08 -74.44
N SER A 603 -20.88 19.89 -73.79
CA SER A 603 -22.10 20.48 -74.37
C SER A 603 -21.86 21.76 -75.19
N VAL A 604 -20.60 22.21 -75.33
CA VAL A 604 -20.21 23.39 -76.14
C VAL A 604 -19.52 22.96 -77.45
N LYS A 605 -19.76 21.73 -77.90
CA LYS A 605 -19.57 21.30 -79.28
C LYS A 605 -20.94 21.12 -79.92
#